data_AF-A0A832FU17-F1
#
_entry.id   AF-A0A832FU17-F1
#
_cell.length_a   1.000
_cell.length_b   1.000
_cell.length_c   1.000
_cell.angle_alpha   90.00
_cell.angle_beta   90.00
_cell.angle_gamma   90.00
#
_symmetry.space_group_name_H-M   'P 1'
#
loop_
_entity.id
_entity.type
_entity.pdbx_description
1 polymer ?
#
loop_
_entity_poly.entity_id
_entity_poly.type
_entity_poly.pdbx_seq_one_letter_code
_entity_poly.pdbx_strand_id
1 'polypeptide(L)'
;MESLHGAQSGFERLASLTISIWLEYDRPGVLFIYRGVLPRNTPLPARLVFRLPRQPTLTAVVDEGGQLRSVEPQVSQDGSTCIVAYDTSSAEFQLEYYDDSLQRRDAERELYYAYRSEYAVEQLALEVKEPFGVTRFDLDPPPDMDSQSPDGLLLHRRLIGPVARGEEVYWRISYSKSDPRLAAEALGLPTAAPVSVETRTAGVAARAANERATWAAMALVGLIAMGGLGLVARANTVSSLKKPASRRRTPAAKPTRAKVVSEPPAPEVRQARFCHRCGTTMRKGDSYCRRCGTRRRGT
;
A
#
# COMPACT_ATOMS: atom_id res chain seq x y z
N MET A 1 -23.09 25.99 -21.47
CA MET A 1 -22.34 24.78 -21.86
C MET A 1 -20.86 25.12 -21.76
N GLU A 2 -20.32 25.10 -20.54
CA GLU A 2 -18.89 25.27 -20.31
C GLU A 2 -18.25 23.90 -20.17
N SER A 3 -17.40 23.58 -21.15
CA SER A 3 -16.57 22.38 -21.21
C SER A 3 -15.60 22.34 -20.04
N LEU A 4 -15.79 21.41 -19.11
CA LEU A 4 -14.74 20.93 -18.22
C LEU A 4 -13.97 19.79 -18.90
N HIS A 5 -13.22 20.12 -19.96
CA HIS A 5 -12.11 19.27 -20.42
C HIS A 5 -10.84 19.70 -19.69
N GLY A 6 -10.77 19.40 -18.40
CA GLY A 6 -9.50 19.32 -17.71
C GLY A 6 -8.81 18.04 -18.17
N ALA A 7 -7.91 18.13 -19.15
CA ALA A 7 -7.00 17.05 -19.48
C ALA A 7 -6.11 16.78 -18.27
N GLN A 8 -6.51 15.82 -17.43
CA GLN A 8 -5.57 15.21 -16.49
C GLN A 8 -4.57 14.43 -17.33
N SER A 9 -3.30 14.85 -17.31
CA SER A 9 -2.19 14.14 -17.95
C SER A 9 -1.92 12.83 -17.22
N GLY A 10 -2.81 11.84 -17.43
CA GLY A 10 -2.61 10.46 -17.05
C GLY A 10 -2.03 9.68 -18.23
N PHE A 11 -1.39 8.55 -17.95
CA PHE A 11 -1.10 7.58 -19.00
C PHE A 11 -2.43 7.14 -19.65
N GLU A 12 -2.43 6.89 -20.96
CA GLU A 12 -3.64 6.54 -21.70
C GLU A 12 -3.80 5.03 -21.93
N ARG A 13 -2.86 4.24 -21.38
CA ARG A 13 -2.72 2.81 -21.68
C ARG A 13 -2.34 1.97 -20.47
N LEU A 14 -2.93 0.79 -20.35
CA LEU A 14 -2.51 -0.31 -19.49
C LEU A 14 -1.76 -1.36 -20.31
N ALA A 15 -0.67 -1.89 -19.75
CA ALA A 15 0.04 -3.03 -20.34
C ALA A 15 -0.82 -4.30 -20.25
N SER A 16 -1.51 -4.49 -19.13
CA SER A 16 -2.51 -5.57 -19.01
C SER A 16 -3.61 -5.21 -18.03
N LEU A 17 -4.77 -5.83 -18.22
CA LEU A 17 -5.87 -5.83 -17.26
C LEU A 17 -6.48 -7.24 -17.24
N THR A 18 -6.55 -7.84 -16.07
CA THR A 18 -7.38 -9.03 -15.83
C THR A 18 -8.60 -8.60 -15.04
N ILE A 19 -9.79 -8.89 -15.57
CA ILE A 19 -11.05 -8.75 -14.86
C ILE A 19 -11.45 -10.13 -14.35
N SER A 20 -11.35 -10.35 -13.04
CA SER A 20 -11.85 -11.57 -12.40
C SER A 20 -13.27 -11.34 -11.88
N ILE A 21 -14.18 -12.26 -12.20
CA ILE A 21 -15.58 -12.30 -11.74
C ILE A 21 -15.72 -13.50 -10.81
N TRP A 22 -16.03 -13.24 -9.55
CA TRP A 22 -16.27 -14.28 -8.55
C TRP A 22 -17.76 -14.31 -8.21
N LEU A 23 -18.42 -15.38 -8.63
CA LEU A 23 -19.87 -15.55 -8.51
C LEU A 23 -20.21 -16.14 -7.15
N GLU A 24 -21.08 -15.47 -6.39
CA GLU A 24 -21.60 -15.97 -5.10
C GLU A 24 -20.51 -16.54 -4.16
N TYR A 25 -19.37 -15.84 -4.08
CA TYR A 25 -18.18 -16.36 -3.40
C TYR A 25 -18.26 -16.18 -1.88
N ASP A 26 -18.26 -14.95 -1.39
CA ASP A 26 -18.30 -14.58 0.04
C ASP A 26 -19.42 -13.56 0.36
N ARG A 27 -20.12 -13.06 -0.66
CA ARG A 27 -21.37 -12.31 -0.54
C ARG A 27 -22.39 -12.80 -1.57
N PRO A 28 -23.70 -12.60 -1.33
CA PRO A 28 -24.69 -12.72 -2.40
C PRO A 28 -24.35 -11.77 -3.55
N GLY A 29 -24.48 -12.24 -4.79
CA GLY A 29 -24.19 -11.44 -5.99
C GLY A 29 -22.81 -11.75 -6.57
N VAL A 30 -22.10 -10.70 -7.01
CA VAL A 30 -20.88 -10.84 -7.81
C VAL A 30 -19.78 -9.93 -7.27
N LEU A 31 -18.58 -10.48 -7.09
CA LEU A 31 -17.36 -9.73 -6.83
C LEU A 31 -16.58 -9.57 -8.13
N PHE A 32 -16.30 -8.31 -8.49
CA PHE A 32 -15.44 -7.95 -9.61
C PHE A 32 -14.08 -7.51 -9.08
N ILE A 33 -13.01 -8.07 -9.64
CA ILE A 33 -11.62 -7.75 -9.27
C ILE A 33 -10.84 -7.37 -10.51
N TYR A 34 -10.41 -6.12 -10.58
CA TYR A 34 -9.54 -5.62 -11.63
C TYR A 34 -8.10 -5.71 -11.15
N ARG A 35 -7.25 -6.49 -11.84
CA ARG A 35 -5.81 -6.53 -11.63
C ARG A 35 -5.11 -5.98 -12.85
N GLY A 36 -4.49 -4.83 -12.72
CA GLY A 36 -3.90 -4.13 -13.85
C GLY A 36 -2.42 -3.84 -13.67
N VAL A 37 -1.74 -3.68 -14.81
CA VAL A 37 -0.32 -3.35 -14.89
C VAL A 37 -0.14 -2.12 -15.77
N LEU A 38 0.53 -1.10 -15.25
CA LEU A 38 0.92 0.09 -15.99
C LEU A 38 2.10 -0.22 -16.95
N PRO A 39 2.25 0.53 -18.05
CA PRO A 39 3.45 0.47 -18.87
C PRO A 39 4.73 0.68 -18.05
N ARG A 40 5.81 -0.03 -18.38
CA ARG A 40 7.08 -0.06 -17.61
C ARG A 40 7.69 1.32 -17.33
N ASN A 41 7.48 2.28 -18.22
CA ASN A 41 8.05 3.62 -18.15
C ASN A 41 7.07 4.67 -17.64
N THR A 42 5.93 4.26 -17.07
CA THR A 42 4.96 5.18 -16.49
C THR A 42 5.58 5.90 -15.28
N PRO A 43 5.62 7.24 -15.26
CA PRO A 43 6.06 7.97 -14.09
C PRO A 43 5.14 7.69 -12.89
N LEU A 44 5.74 7.47 -11.71
CA LEU A 44 5.01 7.20 -10.47
C LEU A 44 5.19 8.35 -9.45
N PRO A 45 4.18 8.67 -8.62
CA PRO A 45 2.86 8.03 -8.60
C PRO A 45 2.02 8.38 -9.83
N ALA A 46 1.19 7.44 -10.26
CA ALA A 46 0.30 7.60 -11.41
C ALA A 46 -1.16 7.61 -10.94
N ARG A 47 -1.99 8.46 -11.52
CA ARG A 47 -3.40 8.56 -11.17
C ARG A 47 -4.25 7.59 -11.99
N LEU A 48 -4.98 6.72 -11.31
CA LEU A 48 -5.98 5.82 -11.88
C LEU A 48 -7.36 6.44 -11.74
N VAL A 49 -8.20 6.28 -12.77
CA VAL A 49 -9.61 6.69 -12.77
C VAL A 49 -10.46 5.59 -13.39
N PHE A 50 -11.50 5.14 -12.67
CA PHE A 50 -12.45 4.14 -13.12
C PHE A 50 -13.89 4.63 -12.98
N ARG A 51 -14.75 4.25 -13.93
CA ARG A 51 -16.21 4.36 -13.84
C ARG A 51 -16.78 3.01 -13.48
N LEU A 52 -17.45 2.96 -12.34
CA LEU A 52 -18.02 1.73 -11.79
C LEU A 52 -19.52 1.92 -11.55
N PRO A 53 -20.32 0.83 -11.57
CA PRO A 53 -21.72 0.90 -11.17
C PRO A 53 -21.89 1.11 -9.66
N ARG A 54 -20.85 0.81 -8.86
CA ARG A 54 -20.85 0.84 -7.39
C ARG A 54 -19.54 1.41 -6.87
N GLN A 55 -19.56 1.86 -5.61
CA GLN A 55 -18.31 2.23 -4.93
C GLN A 55 -17.41 1.01 -4.75
N PRO A 56 -16.08 1.19 -4.83
CA PRO A 56 -15.14 0.10 -4.64
C PRO A 56 -15.15 -0.34 -3.17
N THR A 57 -15.01 -1.64 -2.96
CA THR A 57 -14.76 -2.20 -1.62
C THR A 57 -13.27 -2.25 -1.29
N LEU A 58 -12.40 -2.27 -2.31
CA LEU A 58 -10.96 -2.19 -2.16
C LEU A 58 -10.35 -1.46 -3.34
N THR A 59 -9.40 -0.57 -3.07
CA THR A 59 -8.39 -0.11 -4.02
C THR A 59 -7.04 -0.34 -3.39
N ALA A 60 -6.11 -0.92 -4.13
CA ALA A 60 -4.82 -1.34 -3.60
C ALA A 60 -3.71 -1.24 -4.65
N VAL A 61 -2.49 -1.15 -4.14
CA VAL A 61 -1.25 -1.22 -4.91
C VAL A 61 -0.42 -2.41 -4.46
N VAL A 62 0.41 -2.97 -5.34
CA VAL A 62 1.36 -4.01 -4.95
C VAL A 62 2.66 -3.35 -4.50
N ASP A 63 3.10 -3.62 -3.28
CA ASP A 63 4.39 -3.12 -2.78
C ASP A 63 5.59 -3.92 -3.32
N GLU A 64 6.81 -3.49 -2.99
CA GLU A 64 8.05 -4.16 -3.42
C GLU A 64 8.16 -5.62 -2.91
N GLY A 65 7.41 -5.97 -1.86
CA GLY A 65 7.32 -7.33 -1.32
C GLY A 65 6.23 -8.19 -1.97
N GLY A 66 5.52 -7.67 -2.96
CA GLY A 66 4.41 -8.35 -3.62
C GLY A 66 3.12 -8.36 -2.80
N GLN A 67 3.01 -7.55 -1.75
CA GLN A 67 1.83 -7.49 -0.89
C GLN A 67 0.88 -6.37 -1.35
N LEU A 68 -0.42 -6.63 -1.25
CA LEU A 68 -1.44 -5.61 -1.48
C LEU A 68 -1.45 -4.62 -0.32
N ARG A 69 -1.32 -3.34 -0.63
CA ARG A 69 -1.49 -2.22 0.31
C ARG A 69 -2.71 -1.42 -0.11
N SER A 70 -3.69 -1.33 0.78
CA SER A 70 -4.91 -0.55 0.55
C SER A 70 -4.57 0.93 0.37
N VAL A 71 -5.21 1.57 -0.60
CA VAL A 71 -5.13 2.99 -0.89
C VAL A 71 -6.55 3.55 -0.84
N GLU A 72 -6.76 4.62 -0.08
CA GLU A 72 -8.06 5.29 0.00
C GLU A 72 -8.36 6.00 -1.33
N PRO A 73 -9.50 5.71 -1.99
CA PRO A 73 -9.86 6.38 -3.23
C PRO A 73 -10.63 7.69 -2.99
N GLN A 74 -10.51 8.62 -3.93
CA GLN A 74 -11.45 9.70 -4.11
C GLN A 74 -12.65 9.19 -4.89
N VAL A 75 -13.84 9.31 -4.32
CA VAL A 75 -15.09 8.85 -4.94
C VAL A 75 -16.02 10.03 -5.19
N SER A 76 -16.51 10.14 -6.42
CA SER A 76 -17.53 11.11 -6.81
C SER A 76 -18.61 10.45 -7.68
N GLN A 77 -19.81 11.03 -7.75
CA GLN A 77 -20.91 10.49 -8.54
C GLN A 77 -21.14 11.34 -9.79
N ASP A 78 -21.46 10.66 -10.90
CA ASP A 78 -21.93 11.24 -12.15
C ASP A 78 -23.18 10.46 -12.63
N GLY A 79 -24.36 10.99 -12.31
CA GLY A 79 -25.62 10.26 -12.47
C GLY A 79 -25.64 8.97 -11.65
N SER A 80 -25.83 7.83 -12.32
CA SER A 80 -25.76 6.49 -11.72
C SER A 80 -24.34 5.90 -11.68
N THR A 81 -23.34 6.62 -12.19
CA THR A 81 -21.97 6.14 -12.32
C THR A 81 -21.11 6.64 -11.17
N CYS A 82 -20.41 5.72 -10.50
CA CYS A 82 -19.40 6.02 -9.51
C CYS A 82 -18.05 6.25 -10.19
N ILE A 83 -17.51 7.46 -10.08
CA ILE A 83 -16.16 7.80 -10.52
C ILE A 83 -15.20 7.59 -9.34
N VAL A 84 -14.27 6.66 -9.52
CA VAL A 84 -13.25 6.27 -8.54
C VAL A 84 -11.90 6.73 -9.02
N ALA A 85 -11.19 7.55 -8.24
CA ALA A 85 -9.85 8.00 -8.57
C ALA A 85 -8.87 7.78 -7.40
N TYR A 86 -7.69 7.22 -7.68
CA TYR A 86 -6.66 7.03 -6.66
C TYR A 86 -5.26 7.04 -7.30
N ASP A 87 -4.25 7.38 -6.50
CA ASP A 87 -2.87 7.37 -6.96
C ASP A 87 -2.22 6.03 -6.65
N THR A 88 -1.56 5.42 -7.63
CA THR A 88 -0.73 4.23 -7.43
C THR A 88 0.74 4.61 -7.37
N SER A 89 1.45 4.09 -6.38
CA SER A 89 2.90 4.23 -6.23
C SER A 89 3.68 3.07 -6.85
N SER A 90 3.01 2.10 -7.47
CA SER A 90 3.63 0.98 -8.17
C SER A 90 2.96 0.73 -9.52
N ALA A 91 3.61 -0.08 -10.36
CA ALA A 91 3.09 -0.42 -11.67
C ALA A 91 1.88 -1.37 -11.61
N GLU A 92 1.67 -2.07 -10.49
CA GLU A 92 0.60 -3.06 -10.35
C GLU A 92 -0.45 -2.55 -9.36
N PHE A 93 -1.72 -2.65 -9.74
CA PHE A 93 -2.84 -2.25 -8.91
C PHE A 93 -3.93 -3.31 -8.87
N GLN A 94 -4.74 -3.26 -7.81
CA GLN A 94 -5.96 -4.02 -7.69
C GLN A 94 -7.12 -3.11 -7.28
N LEU A 95 -8.28 -3.32 -7.90
CA LEU A 95 -9.53 -2.67 -7.54
C LEU A 95 -10.60 -3.75 -7.41
N GLU A 96 -11.44 -3.66 -6.38
CA GLU A 96 -12.54 -4.59 -6.15
C GLU A 96 -13.84 -3.83 -5.90
N TYR A 97 -14.94 -4.38 -6.41
CA TYR A 97 -16.29 -3.93 -6.06
C TYR A 97 -17.27 -5.10 -6.12
N TYR A 98 -18.33 -5.00 -5.34
CA TYR A 98 -19.47 -5.91 -5.41
C TYR A 98 -20.61 -5.24 -6.16
N ASP A 99 -21.36 -6.03 -6.91
CA ASP A 99 -22.61 -5.60 -7.51
C ASP A 99 -23.66 -6.73 -7.49
N ASP A 100 -24.93 -6.34 -7.50
CA ASP A 100 -26.09 -7.24 -7.42
C ASP A 100 -26.76 -7.42 -8.79
N SER A 101 -25.96 -7.51 -9.86
CA SER A 101 -26.41 -7.67 -11.24
C SER A 101 -26.83 -9.10 -11.59
N LEU A 102 -26.57 -10.06 -10.70
CA LEU A 102 -26.87 -11.47 -10.91
C LEU A 102 -28.38 -11.72 -10.88
N GLN A 103 -28.94 -12.05 -12.05
CA GLN A 103 -30.35 -12.42 -12.19
C GLN A 103 -30.58 -13.83 -11.66
N ARG A 104 -31.74 -14.04 -11.01
CA ARG A 104 -32.08 -15.31 -10.36
C ARG A 104 -33.47 -15.76 -10.79
N ARG A 105 -33.59 -17.01 -11.24
CA ARG A 105 -34.87 -17.70 -11.48
C ARG A 105 -34.75 -19.14 -10.99
N ASP A 106 -35.33 -19.43 -9.83
CA ASP A 106 -35.20 -20.72 -9.15
C ASP A 106 -33.72 -21.12 -8.94
N ALA A 107 -33.26 -22.21 -9.56
CA ALA A 107 -31.86 -22.64 -9.55
C ALA A 107 -31.00 -21.95 -10.61
N GLU A 108 -31.60 -21.28 -11.60
CA GLU A 108 -30.88 -20.65 -12.71
C GLU A 108 -30.37 -19.27 -12.33
N ARG A 109 -29.17 -18.96 -12.81
CA ARG A 109 -28.46 -17.71 -12.61
C ARG A 109 -27.97 -17.18 -13.94
N GLU A 110 -28.09 -15.87 -14.14
CA GLU A 110 -27.60 -15.21 -15.35
C GLU A 110 -26.99 -13.85 -15.00
N LEU A 111 -25.81 -13.58 -15.55
CA LEU A 111 -25.11 -12.30 -15.44
C LEU A 111 -24.77 -11.80 -16.85
N TYR A 112 -25.21 -10.58 -17.15
CA TYR A 112 -24.72 -9.83 -18.30
C TYR A 112 -23.72 -8.81 -17.80
N TYR A 113 -22.48 -8.92 -18.27
CA TYR A 113 -21.41 -8.02 -17.88
C TYR A 113 -20.88 -7.28 -19.11
N ALA A 114 -20.95 -5.95 -19.06
CA ALA A 114 -20.35 -5.07 -20.05
C ALA A 114 -19.21 -4.30 -19.38
N TYR A 115 -18.02 -4.35 -19.99
CA TYR A 115 -16.87 -3.57 -19.57
C TYR A 115 -16.54 -2.54 -20.64
N ARG A 116 -16.63 -1.26 -20.26
CA ARG A 116 -16.13 -0.14 -21.06
C ARG A 116 -14.73 0.24 -20.58
N SER A 117 -13.75 0.24 -21.47
CA SER A 117 -12.38 0.49 -21.07
C SER A 117 -12.06 1.99 -20.89
N GLU A 118 -11.58 2.39 -19.72
CA GLU A 118 -11.17 3.78 -19.45
C GLU A 118 -9.81 4.13 -20.09
N TYR A 119 -9.02 3.10 -20.42
CA TYR A 119 -7.68 3.17 -20.99
C TYR A 119 -7.61 2.28 -22.22
N ALA A 120 -6.65 2.49 -23.12
CA ALA A 120 -6.28 1.42 -24.05
C ALA A 120 -5.64 0.28 -23.24
N VAL A 121 -5.96 -0.98 -23.53
CA VAL A 121 -5.36 -2.13 -22.84
C VAL A 121 -4.64 -2.98 -23.88
N GLU A 122 -3.37 -3.31 -23.68
CA GLU A 122 -2.64 -4.17 -24.63
C GLU A 122 -3.04 -5.65 -24.48
N GLN A 123 -3.29 -6.09 -23.24
CA GLN A 123 -3.69 -7.45 -22.93
C GLN A 123 -4.84 -7.45 -21.92
N LEU A 124 -6.08 -7.52 -22.43
CA LEU A 124 -7.27 -7.76 -21.62
C LEU A 124 -7.52 -9.27 -21.49
N ALA A 125 -7.83 -9.71 -20.27
CA ALA A 125 -8.29 -11.05 -19.98
C ALA A 125 -9.52 -11.02 -19.04
N LEU A 126 -10.42 -11.98 -19.24
CA LEU A 126 -11.51 -12.27 -18.32
C LEU A 126 -11.21 -13.57 -17.59
N GLU A 127 -11.44 -13.60 -16.28
CA GLU A 127 -11.44 -14.82 -15.49
C GLU A 127 -12.79 -14.92 -14.77
N VAL A 128 -13.49 -16.05 -14.88
CA VAL A 128 -14.75 -16.29 -14.16
C VAL A 128 -14.55 -17.48 -13.26
N LYS A 129 -14.71 -17.27 -11.95
CA LYS A 129 -14.65 -18.32 -10.94
C LYS A 129 -16.05 -18.86 -10.71
N GLU A 130 -16.24 -20.15 -10.96
CA GLU A 130 -17.51 -20.82 -10.70
C GLU A 130 -17.85 -20.77 -9.20
N PRO A 131 -19.14 -20.59 -8.85
CA PRO A 131 -19.59 -20.82 -7.49
C PRO A 131 -19.51 -22.31 -7.13
N PHE A 132 -19.50 -22.60 -5.83
CA PHE A 132 -19.57 -23.97 -5.35
C PHE A 132 -20.89 -24.66 -5.74
N GLY A 133 -20.84 -25.93 -6.12
CA GLY A 133 -22.03 -26.76 -6.31
C GLY A 133 -22.82 -26.48 -7.59
N VAL A 134 -22.18 -25.92 -8.61
CA VAL A 134 -22.77 -25.73 -9.94
C VAL A 134 -22.94 -27.05 -10.67
N THR A 135 -24.05 -27.22 -11.38
CA THR A 135 -24.31 -28.41 -12.22
C THR A 135 -24.22 -28.15 -13.71
N ARG A 136 -24.38 -26.89 -14.13
CA ARG A 136 -24.22 -26.43 -15.52
C ARG A 136 -23.63 -25.04 -15.49
N PHE A 137 -22.61 -24.79 -16.29
CA PHE A 137 -21.98 -23.49 -16.45
C PHE A 137 -21.78 -23.20 -17.94
N ASP A 138 -22.07 -21.98 -18.34
CA ASP A 138 -21.85 -21.47 -19.69
C ASP A 138 -21.30 -20.04 -19.59
N LEU A 139 -20.24 -19.78 -20.36
CA LEU A 139 -19.66 -18.46 -20.55
C LEU A 139 -19.70 -18.18 -22.05
N ASP A 140 -20.34 -17.08 -22.43
CA ASP A 140 -20.43 -16.62 -23.80
C ASP A 140 -19.83 -15.21 -23.90
N PRO A 141 -18.82 -14.97 -24.74
CA PRO A 141 -18.10 -15.97 -25.56
C PRO A 141 -17.30 -17.02 -24.75
N PRO A 142 -17.09 -18.26 -25.27
CA PRO A 142 -16.52 -19.40 -24.51
C PRO A 142 -15.10 -19.17 -23.97
N PRO A 143 -14.70 -19.84 -22.87
CA PRO A 143 -13.34 -19.73 -22.37
C PRO A 143 -12.33 -20.35 -23.33
N ASP A 144 -11.10 -19.84 -23.31
CA ASP A 144 -9.96 -20.43 -24.02
C ASP A 144 -9.30 -21.54 -23.20
N MET A 145 -9.40 -21.45 -21.87
CA MET A 145 -8.79 -22.41 -20.94
C MET A 145 -9.51 -22.42 -19.60
N ASP A 146 -9.43 -23.57 -18.93
CA ASP A 146 -9.92 -23.78 -17.58
C ASP A 146 -8.76 -24.18 -16.66
N SER A 147 -8.87 -23.78 -15.39
CA SER A 147 -7.90 -24.13 -14.35
C SER A 147 -8.57 -24.25 -12.99
N GLN A 148 -7.94 -24.89 -12.02
CA GLN A 148 -8.42 -24.90 -10.65
C GLN A 148 -7.75 -23.79 -9.85
N SER A 149 -8.54 -22.98 -9.13
CA SER A 149 -8.00 -22.04 -8.15
C SER A 149 -7.55 -22.77 -6.87
N PRO A 150 -6.73 -22.13 -6.01
CA PRO A 150 -6.20 -22.79 -4.80
C PRO A 150 -7.26 -23.30 -3.80
N ASP A 151 -8.48 -22.77 -3.88
CA ASP A 151 -9.65 -23.18 -3.12
C ASP A 151 -10.40 -24.38 -3.74
N GLY A 152 -9.92 -24.90 -4.88
CA GLY A 152 -10.49 -26.05 -5.60
C GLY A 152 -11.63 -25.71 -6.56
N LEU A 153 -12.02 -24.45 -6.69
CA LEU A 153 -13.06 -24.02 -7.63
C LEU A 153 -12.51 -23.93 -9.07
N LEU A 154 -13.39 -24.09 -10.04
CA LEU A 154 -13.03 -23.96 -11.46
C LEU A 154 -12.95 -22.47 -11.83
N LEU A 155 -11.90 -22.12 -12.57
CA LEU A 155 -11.64 -20.80 -13.10
C LEU A 155 -11.58 -20.88 -14.62
N HIS A 156 -12.57 -20.29 -15.28
CA HIS A 156 -12.66 -20.14 -16.72
C HIS A 156 -11.92 -18.88 -17.15
N ARG A 157 -11.05 -18.98 -18.14
CA ARG A 157 -10.28 -17.83 -18.62
C ARG A 157 -10.47 -17.63 -20.11
N ARG A 158 -10.71 -16.37 -20.47
CA ARG A 158 -10.76 -15.88 -21.84
C ARG A 158 -9.70 -14.81 -22.06
N LEU A 159 -8.93 -14.94 -23.13
CA LEU A 159 -7.95 -13.98 -23.59
C LEU A 159 -8.60 -13.10 -24.67
N ILE A 160 -8.77 -11.81 -24.37
CA ILE A 160 -9.40 -10.85 -25.28
C ILE A 160 -8.35 -10.15 -26.13
N GLY A 161 -7.18 -9.89 -25.55
CA GLY A 161 -6.09 -9.18 -26.24
C GLY A 161 -6.28 -7.67 -26.19
N PRO A 162 -5.87 -6.93 -27.24
CA PRO A 162 -5.87 -5.48 -27.20
C PRO A 162 -7.29 -4.91 -27.30
N VAL A 163 -7.59 -3.90 -26.49
CA VAL A 163 -8.87 -3.17 -26.48
C VAL A 163 -8.58 -1.67 -26.49
N ALA A 164 -9.30 -0.92 -27.32
CA ALA A 164 -9.14 0.52 -27.41
C ALA A 164 -9.79 1.25 -26.23
N ARG A 165 -9.30 2.46 -25.95
CA ARG A 165 -9.95 3.33 -24.95
C ARG A 165 -11.38 3.64 -25.38
N GLY A 166 -12.32 3.48 -24.45
CA GLY A 166 -13.74 3.72 -24.65
C GLY A 166 -14.48 2.58 -25.34
N GLU A 167 -13.78 1.54 -25.81
CA GLU A 167 -14.39 0.33 -26.37
C GLU A 167 -15.11 -0.47 -25.29
N GLU A 168 -16.21 -1.10 -25.69
CA GLU A 168 -17.04 -1.95 -24.84
C GLU A 168 -16.91 -3.41 -25.27
N VAL A 169 -16.68 -4.28 -24.30
CA VAL A 169 -16.71 -5.74 -24.46
C VAL A 169 -17.75 -6.33 -23.52
N TYR A 170 -18.41 -7.39 -23.96
CA TYR A 170 -19.55 -7.97 -23.26
C TYR A 170 -19.38 -9.47 -23.08
N TRP A 171 -19.96 -9.98 -21.99
CA TRP A 171 -20.06 -11.39 -21.69
C TRP A 171 -21.40 -11.71 -21.06
N ARG A 172 -21.90 -12.90 -21.36
CA ARG A 172 -23.02 -13.53 -20.67
C ARG A 172 -22.48 -14.75 -19.93
N ILE A 173 -22.81 -14.84 -18.65
CA ILE A 173 -22.47 -15.97 -17.81
C ILE A 173 -23.77 -16.56 -17.29
N SER A 174 -23.97 -17.86 -17.47
CA SER A 174 -25.14 -18.55 -16.96
C SER A 174 -24.76 -19.85 -16.25
N TYR A 175 -25.47 -20.15 -15.17
CA TYR A 175 -25.23 -21.38 -14.42
C TYR A 175 -26.44 -21.82 -13.60
N SER A 176 -26.50 -23.12 -13.31
CA SER A 176 -27.53 -23.72 -12.45
C SER A 176 -26.92 -24.11 -11.10
N LYS A 177 -27.54 -23.64 -10.02
CA LYS A 177 -27.12 -23.84 -8.64
C LYS A 177 -28.32 -23.96 -7.70
N SER A 178 -28.50 -25.14 -7.12
CA SER A 178 -29.57 -25.43 -6.16
C SER A 178 -29.15 -25.29 -4.70
N ASP A 179 -27.85 -25.45 -4.39
CA ASP A 179 -27.31 -25.18 -3.06
C ASP A 179 -27.37 -23.66 -2.80
N PRO A 180 -27.95 -23.17 -1.69
CA PRO A 180 -28.02 -21.73 -1.42
C PRO A 180 -26.72 -21.14 -0.83
N ARG A 181 -25.78 -21.97 -0.33
CA ARG A 181 -24.58 -21.50 0.37
C ARG A 181 -23.63 -20.76 -0.56
N LEU A 182 -22.91 -19.79 -0.02
CA LEU A 182 -21.82 -19.12 -0.73
C LEU A 182 -20.60 -20.03 -0.83
N ALA A 183 -19.72 -19.81 -1.81
CA ALA A 183 -18.57 -20.70 -2.02
C ALA A 183 -17.64 -20.76 -0.80
N ALA A 184 -17.33 -19.60 -0.20
CA ALA A 184 -16.49 -19.51 1.00
C ALA A 184 -17.10 -20.25 2.20
N GLU A 185 -18.42 -20.19 2.37
CA GLU A 185 -19.16 -20.93 3.41
C GLU A 185 -19.10 -22.43 3.15
N ALA A 186 -19.43 -22.86 1.93
CA ALA A 186 -19.48 -24.27 1.56
C ALA A 186 -18.11 -24.96 1.65
N LEU A 187 -17.03 -24.23 1.39
CA LEU A 187 -15.65 -24.69 1.49
C LEU A 187 -15.04 -24.51 2.90
N GLY A 188 -15.77 -23.92 3.85
CA GLY A 188 -15.28 -23.69 5.21
C GLY A 188 -14.09 -22.73 5.26
N LEU A 189 -14.02 -21.75 4.34
CA LEU A 189 -12.95 -20.77 4.30
C LEU A 189 -13.12 -19.73 5.42
N PRO A 190 -12.02 -19.27 6.05
CA PRO A 190 -12.10 -18.21 7.05
C PRO A 190 -12.61 -16.92 6.41
N THR A 191 -13.53 -16.24 7.10
CA THR A 191 -13.94 -14.88 6.73
C THR A 191 -12.74 -13.95 6.77
N ALA A 192 -12.48 -13.21 5.68
CA ALA A 192 -11.39 -12.25 5.65
C ALA A 192 -11.57 -11.20 6.76
N ALA A 193 -10.54 -11.01 7.59
CA ALA A 193 -10.50 -9.91 8.54
C ALA A 193 -10.45 -8.57 7.79
N PRO A 194 -11.03 -7.48 8.33
CA PRO A 194 -10.96 -6.17 7.69
C PRO A 194 -9.50 -5.75 7.48
N VAL A 195 -9.13 -5.43 6.23
CA VAL A 195 -7.80 -4.91 5.89
C VAL A 195 -7.64 -3.57 6.60
N SER A 196 -6.60 -3.44 7.42
CA SER A 196 -6.29 -2.19 8.10
C SER A 196 -5.94 -1.13 7.06
N VAL A 197 -6.78 -0.12 6.90
CA VAL A 197 -6.46 1.06 6.08
C VAL A 197 -5.33 1.81 6.79
N GLU A 198 -4.18 1.92 6.14
CA GLU A 198 -3.08 2.73 6.65
C GLU A 198 -3.41 4.21 6.39
N THR A 199 -4.26 4.76 7.25
CA THR A 199 -4.66 6.15 7.25
C THR A 199 -3.43 7.02 7.50
N ARG A 200 -2.85 7.60 6.44
CA ARG A 200 -1.72 8.53 6.53
C ARG A 200 -2.19 9.91 7.01
N THR A 201 -2.88 9.97 8.15
CA THR A 201 -3.32 11.22 8.80
C THR A 201 -2.44 11.58 10.01
N ALA A 202 -1.62 10.65 10.49
CA ALA A 202 -0.75 10.88 11.65
C ALA A 202 0.41 11.88 11.39
N GLY A 203 0.80 12.11 10.13
CA GLY A 203 1.95 12.94 9.79
C GLY A 203 1.73 14.45 9.91
N VAL A 204 0.50 14.94 9.70
CA VAL A 204 0.21 16.39 9.71
C VAL A 204 -0.13 16.88 11.11
N ALA A 205 -0.92 16.11 11.88
CA ALA A 205 -1.26 16.44 13.25
C ALA A 205 -0.05 16.34 14.21
N ALA A 206 0.83 15.35 14.02
CA ALA A 206 2.04 15.21 14.83
C ALA A 206 3.04 16.35 14.57
N ARG A 207 3.13 16.85 13.33
CA ARG A 207 4.03 17.96 12.98
C ARG A 207 3.53 19.29 13.56
N ALA A 208 2.23 19.54 13.54
CA ALA A 208 1.60 20.73 14.13
C ALA A 208 1.65 20.73 15.68
N ALA A 209 1.53 19.56 16.32
CA ALA A 209 1.66 19.43 17.78
C ALA A 209 3.12 19.63 18.24
N ASN A 210 4.08 19.09 17.49
CA ASN A 210 5.50 19.21 17.83
C ASN A 210 6.01 20.65 17.70
N GLU A 211 5.53 21.40 16.70
CA GLU A 211 5.92 22.80 16.49
C GLU A 211 5.46 23.71 17.65
N ARG A 212 4.23 23.54 18.14
CA ARG A 212 3.70 24.27 19.31
C ARG A 212 4.44 23.91 20.60
N ALA A 213 4.82 22.64 20.77
CA ALA A 213 5.60 22.19 21.92
C ALA A 213 7.02 22.78 21.90
N THR A 214 7.68 22.87 20.74
CA THR A 214 8.99 23.52 20.61
C THR A 214 8.94 25.02 20.90
N TRP A 215 7.91 25.75 20.44
CA TRP A 215 7.75 27.18 20.76
C TRP A 215 7.45 27.42 22.24
N ALA A 216 6.62 26.57 22.87
CA ALA A 216 6.34 26.65 24.30
C ALA A 216 7.59 26.37 25.16
N ALA A 217 8.40 25.38 24.78
CA ALA A 217 9.66 25.07 25.46
C ALA A 217 10.68 26.22 25.33
N MET A 218 10.80 26.84 24.15
CA MET A 218 11.67 28.00 23.93
C MET A 218 11.21 29.23 24.73
N ALA A 219 9.91 29.48 24.82
CA ALA A 219 9.36 30.57 25.64
C ALA A 219 9.65 30.36 27.14
N LEU A 220 9.56 29.12 27.63
CA LEU A 220 9.87 28.78 29.01
C LEU A 220 11.37 28.93 29.33
N VAL A 221 12.26 28.50 28.43
CA VAL A 221 13.71 28.71 28.57
C VAL A 221 14.05 30.21 28.55
N GLY A 222 13.39 31.00 27.69
CA GLY A 222 13.54 32.46 27.68
C GLY A 222 13.12 33.13 28.99
N LEU A 223 12.00 32.69 29.58
CA LEU A 223 11.51 33.19 30.88
C LEU A 223 12.45 32.83 32.04
N ILE A 224 12.99 31.60 32.05
CA ILE A 224 13.97 31.16 33.06
C ILE A 224 15.27 31.94 32.92
N ALA A 225 15.74 32.19 31.69
CA ALA A 225 16.95 32.99 31.45
C ALA A 225 16.78 34.45 31.91
N MET A 226 15.64 35.08 31.63
CA MET A 226 15.36 36.45 32.12
C MET A 226 15.18 36.50 33.65
N GLY A 227 14.50 35.51 34.25
CA GLY A 227 14.35 35.42 35.70
C GLY A 227 15.67 35.16 36.43
N GLY A 228 16.53 34.31 35.87
CA GLY A 228 17.86 34.02 36.39
C GLY A 228 18.80 35.23 36.32
N LEU A 229 18.77 36.00 35.22
CA LEU A 229 19.57 37.21 35.09
C LEU A 229 19.12 38.33 36.05
N GLY A 230 17.81 38.43 36.32
CA GLY A 230 17.26 39.38 37.30
C GLY A 230 17.63 39.09 38.76
N LEU A 231 17.79 37.81 39.12
CA LEU A 231 18.20 37.39 40.47
C LEU A 231 19.72 37.55 40.69
N VAL A 232 20.56 37.29 39.68
CA VAL A 232 22.02 37.51 39.76
C VAL A 232 22.36 39.01 39.78
N ALA A 233 21.63 39.85 39.04
CA ALA A 233 21.82 41.30 39.06
C ALA A 233 21.41 41.96 40.39
N ARG A 234 20.47 41.35 41.15
CA ARG A 234 20.10 41.81 42.50
C ARG A 234 21.02 41.28 43.61
N ALA A 235 21.69 40.15 43.41
CA ALA A 235 22.62 39.60 44.40
C ALA A 235 24.02 40.28 44.37
N ASN A 236 24.40 40.91 43.25
CA ASN A 236 25.70 41.59 43.12
C ASN A 236 25.70 43.09 43.44
N THR A 237 24.56 43.68 43.84
CA THR A 237 24.49 45.10 44.24
C THR A 237 24.66 45.33 45.74
N VAL A 238 24.82 44.27 46.54
CA VAL A 238 25.01 44.37 48.00
C VAL A 238 26.15 43.46 48.47
N SER A 239 27.38 43.73 48.02
CA SER A 239 28.56 43.42 48.83
C SER A 239 29.79 44.22 48.41
N SER A 240 30.18 45.10 49.35
CA SER A 240 31.55 45.44 49.72
C SER A 240 32.40 46.33 48.79
N LEU A 241 32.27 47.63 49.09
CA LEU A 241 33.37 48.58 49.20
C LEU A 241 34.48 48.05 50.14
N LYS A 242 35.73 47.99 49.66
CA LYS A 242 36.95 48.50 50.34
C LYS A 242 38.21 48.26 49.48
N LYS A 243 38.85 49.36 49.10
CA LYS A 243 40.22 49.53 48.54
C LYS A 243 41.28 49.38 49.67
N PRO A 244 42.62 49.50 49.46
CA PRO A 244 43.43 49.64 48.22
C PRO A 244 44.77 48.84 48.18
N ALA A 245 45.46 49.00 47.04
CA ALA A 245 46.92 49.26 46.89
C ALA A 245 47.96 48.12 46.72
N SER A 246 48.89 48.47 45.83
CA SER A 246 50.30 48.05 45.73
C SER A 246 50.56 46.78 44.89
N ARG A 247 50.95 46.91 43.62
CA ARG A 247 52.27 47.26 43.05
C ARG A 247 53.20 46.03 42.89
N ARG A 248 53.51 45.79 41.60
CA ARG A 248 54.76 45.27 41.02
C ARG A 248 54.99 43.75 40.88
N ARG A 249 55.44 43.47 39.65
CA ARG A 249 56.51 42.54 39.20
C ARG A 249 56.11 41.09 38.91
N THR A 250 55.98 40.82 37.60
CA THR A 250 56.69 39.79 36.79
C THR A 250 57.68 38.86 37.51
N PRO A 251 58.15 37.78 36.85
CA PRO A 251 57.49 36.69 36.13
C PRO A 251 58.01 35.33 36.66
N ALA A 252 57.59 34.20 36.06
CA ALA A 252 58.44 33.02 35.73
C ALA A 252 57.75 31.64 35.92
N ALA A 253 58.11 30.78 34.96
CA ALA A 253 58.31 29.33 35.05
C ALA A 253 57.11 28.35 35.17
N LYS A 254 56.91 27.61 34.07
CA LYS A 254 56.86 26.11 33.90
C LYS A 254 57.19 25.25 35.15
N PRO A 255 56.93 23.90 35.20
CA PRO A 255 56.38 22.95 34.20
C PRO A 255 55.42 21.89 34.81
N THR A 256 55.24 20.75 34.11
CA THR A 256 54.78 19.38 34.50
C THR A 256 53.39 19.02 33.96
N ARG A 257 53.24 18.10 33.00
CA ARG A 257 53.63 16.67 32.79
C ARG A 257 52.59 15.70 33.37
N ALA A 258 52.21 14.76 32.48
CA ALA A 258 51.49 13.50 32.71
C ALA A 258 49.96 13.64 32.84
N LYS A 259 49.14 12.71 32.36
CA LYS A 259 49.38 11.29 32.16
C LYS A 259 48.35 10.72 31.16
N VAL A 260 48.85 9.89 30.26
CA VAL A 260 48.10 8.93 29.43
C VAL A 260 47.38 7.94 30.35
N VAL A 261 46.09 7.71 30.11
CA VAL A 261 45.39 6.48 30.48
C VAL A 261 44.61 5.98 29.27
N SER A 262 44.85 4.71 29.01
CA SER A 262 44.53 3.86 27.88
C SER A 262 43.05 3.48 27.76
N GLU A 263 42.58 3.46 26.52
CA GLU A 263 41.27 2.98 26.06
C GLU A 263 41.28 1.44 25.87
N PRO A 264 40.23 0.71 26.28
CA PRO A 264 40.12 -0.74 26.05
C PRO A 264 39.68 -1.07 24.60
N PRO A 265 40.09 -2.23 24.05
CA PRO A 265 39.92 -2.55 22.63
C PRO A 265 38.48 -2.92 22.25
N ALA A 266 38.07 -2.46 21.07
CA ALA A 266 36.79 -2.76 20.43
C ALA A 266 36.65 -4.26 20.06
N PRO A 267 35.44 -4.84 20.14
CA PRO A 267 35.21 -6.22 19.70
C PRO A 267 35.24 -6.35 18.17
N GLU A 268 35.89 -7.40 17.69
CA GLU A 268 36.00 -7.79 16.29
C GLU A 268 34.64 -7.83 15.57
N VAL A 269 34.52 -7.04 14.49
CA VAL A 269 33.41 -7.11 13.55
C VAL A 269 33.54 -8.40 12.74
N ARG A 270 32.93 -9.47 13.24
CA ARG A 270 32.75 -10.72 12.50
C ARG A 270 31.75 -10.46 11.37
N GLN A 271 32.23 -10.47 10.13
CA GLN A 271 31.43 -10.24 8.93
C GLN A 271 30.26 -11.24 8.88
N ALA A 272 29.05 -10.79 9.22
CA ALA A 272 27.83 -11.54 9.00
C ALA A 272 27.60 -11.70 7.50
N ARG A 273 27.43 -12.93 7.03
CA ARG A 273 27.12 -13.22 5.61
C ARG A 273 25.61 -13.28 5.45
N PHE A 274 25.08 -12.76 4.36
CA PHE A 274 23.64 -12.63 4.13
C PHE A 274 23.15 -13.60 3.04
N CYS A 275 21.89 -14.04 3.15
CA CYS A 275 21.24 -14.84 2.12
C CYS A 275 20.98 -14.01 0.86
N HIS A 276 21.45 -14.49 -0.29
CA HIS A 276 21.29 -13.79 -1.58
C HIS A 276 19.85 -13.70 -2.08
N ARG A 277 18.92 -14.49 -1.53
CA ARG A 277 17.51 -14.46 -1.95
C ARG A 277 16.63 -13.62 -1.04
N CYS A 278 16.84 -13.68 0.28
CA CYS A 278 15.95 -13.03 1.24
C CYS A 278 16.67 -12.04 2.20
N GLY A 279 17.96 -11.78 1.98
CA GLY A 279 18.74 -10.80 2.74
C GLY A 279 18.97 -11.11 4.22
N THR A 280 18.46 -12.23 4.75
CA THR A 280 18.60 -12.58 6.17
C THR A 280 20.02 -13.04 6.48
N THR A 281 20.54 -12.68 7.66
CA THR A 281 21.86 -13.11 8.14
C THR A 281 21.92 -14.64 8.25
N MET A 282 23.01 -15.22 7.77
CA MET A 282 23.32 -16.63 7.89
C MET A 282 24.44 -16.84 8.90
N ARG A 283 24.32 -17.87 9.75
CA ARG A 283 25.38 -18.23 10.68
C ARG A 283 26.47 -19.00 9.95
N LYS A 284 27.71 -18.93 10.45
CA LYS A 284 28.83 -19.72 9.91
C LYS A 284 28.51 -21.21 10.07
N GLY A 285 28.40 -21.94 8.95
CA GLY A 285 28.07 -23.36 8.91
C GLY A 285 26.69 -23.69 8.30
N ASP A 286 25.80 -22.70 8.15
CA ASP A 286 24.50 -22.94 7.52
C ASP A 286 24.67 -23.27 6.02
N SER A 287 24.14 -24.42 5.58
CA SER A 287 24.09 -24.83 4.16
C SER A 287 22.83 -24.32 3.45
N TYR A 288 21.77 -24.06 4.21
CA TYR A 288 20.48 -23.54 3.74
C TYR A 288 20.05 -22.36 4.60
N CYS A 289 19.34 -21.40 3.99
CA CYS A 289 18.74 -20.30 4.72
C CYS A 289 17.57 -20.79 5.58
N ARG A 290 17.61 -20.53 6.89
CA ARG A 290 16.55 -20.94 7.83
C ARG A 290 15.21 -20.22 7.62
N ARG A 291 15.21 -19.10 6.90
CA ARG A 291 13.99 -18.31 6.63
C ARG A 291 13.29 -18.68 5.33
N CYS A 292 14.05 -18.96 4.27
CA CYS A 292 13.47 -19.19 2.93
C CYS A 292 13.91 -20.51 2.27
N GLY A 293 14.65 -21.37 2.99
CA GLY A 293 15.09 -22.68 2.50
C GLY A 293 16.15 -22.65 1.39
N THR A 294 16.57 -21.47 0.91
CA THR A 294 17.47 -21.37 -0.24
C THR A 294 18.89 -21.80 0.11
N ARG A 295 19.49 -22.66 -0.73
CA ARG A 295 20.86 -23.19 -0.55
C ARG A 295 21.90 -22.08 -0.70
N ARG A 296 22.99 -22.18 0.07
CA ARG A 296 24.14 -21.30 -0.04
C ARG A 296 24.88 -21.52 -1.37
N ARG A 297 25.17 -20.45 -2.10
CA ARG A 297 26.09 -20.52 -3.26
C ARG A 297 27.54 -20.64 -2.74
N GLY A 298 28.34 -21.52 -3.35
CA GLY A 298 29.76 -21.71 -3.00
C GLY A 298 30.05 -22.75 -1.92
N THR A 299 29.28 -23.85 -1.89
CA THR A 299 29.60 -25.12 -1.21
C THR A 299 29.22 -26.28 -2.09
#